data_AF-C3V6P0-F1
#
_entry.id   AF-C3V6P0-F1
#
_cell.length_a   1.000
_cell.length_b   1.000
_cell.length_c   1.000
_cell.angle_alpha   90.00
_cell.angle_beta   90.00
_cell.angle_gamma   90.00
#
_symmetry.space_group_name_H-M   'P 1'
#
loop_
_entity.id
_entity.type
_entity.pdbx_description
1 polymer ?
#
loop_
_entity_poly.entity_id
_entity_poly.type
_entity_poly.pdbx_seq_one_letter_code
_entity_poly.pdbx_strand_id
1 'polypeptide(L)'
;MEIIFGRNKMEKLEPVRARVNSKIPAWLQGNPLLRRPGMHTVGETRYNHWFDGLALLQSFTIRDGEVYYRSKYLRSDTYTGNIEANRIVVSEFGTMAYPDPCKNIFSKAFSYLSHTIPDFTDNCLINIMRCGEDFYATTEDNSYRRINPQTLGTLEKVDFRKYVAVNLATSHPHYDAAGNVLNVGTSIVDKGKTKYVIFKIPATVPGGRKEGRSPLKDAEVFCSIAARSLLSPSYYHSFGVTENYVVFLEQPFKLDILKMATAYIRGVSWASCLAFHGEDKTHIHIIDRRTRKPVLTKYHTDPMVVFHHVNAYEEDGCLLFDVIAYEDGSLYQLFCLANLNKDFKENSRLTSMPTLKRFVLPLHVDKNAEVGSNLINLTSTTARALKEKDGQVYCQPELLYEGLELPRINYAHNGKPYRYVFAAGVQWSPRPLIYDAIRLAKSSLTWKEENCWPAEPLFVPTPGAKDYYDGIILSAIVSTDPQKSPFLLVLDARTFTELARASIDVEMHLDIHGLFIPDEGWDLGKQAPSREAPARAAAGRAAPRPDSLEVLVLGNSSAQLTAGPVPGQGQESGPSFHFAFILSAAALSQGLETET
;
A
#
# COMPACT_ATOMS: atom_id res chain seq x y z
N MET A 1 -8.16 -19.32 12.26
CA MET A 1 -7.66 -17.95 12.49
C MET A 1 -6.14 -17.90 12.56
N GLU A 2 -5.49 -18.28 13.66
CA GLU A 2 -4.01 -18.40 13.78
C GLU A 2 -3.28 -18.93 12.52
N ILE A 3 -3.74 -20.06 11.95
CA ILE A 3 -3.19 -20.67 10.73
C ILE A 3 -3.20 -19.73 9.50
N ILE A 4 -4.23 -18.89 9.37
CA ILE A 4 -4.42 -17.96 8.24
C ILE A 4 -3.72 -16.62 8.48
N PHE A 5 -3.64 -16.13 9.73
CA PHE A 5 -3.26 -14.73 10.00
C PHE A 5 -2.03 -14.52 10.91
N GLY A 6 -1.59 -15.50 11.70
CA GLY A 6 -0.63 -15.23 12.79
C GLY A 6 0.52 -16.24 12.98
N ARG A 7 0.55 -17.35 12.24
CA ARG A 7 1.65 -18.33 12.25
C ARG A 7 2.63 -18.09 11.10
N ASN A 8 3.91 -17.91 11.44
CA ASN A 8 5.02 -17.82 10.48
C ASN A 8 5.01 -19.00 9.47
N LYS A 9 5.31 -18.71 8.20
CA LYS A 9 5.43 -19.75 7.15
C LYS A 9 6.88 -20.04 6.79
N MET A 10 7.16 -21.29 6.45
CA MET A 10 8.42 -21.67 5.83
C MET A 10 8.38 -21.33 4.33
N GLU A 11 9.40 -20.64 3.83
CA GLU A 11 9.54 -20.36 2.40
C GLU A 11 9.86 -21.64 1.60
N LYS A 12 9.41 -21.68 0.35
CA LYS A 12 9.58 -22.81 -0.58
C LYS A 12 10.43 -22.34 -1.75
N LEU A 13 11.75 -22.35 -1.53
CA LEU A 13 12.76 -21.88 -2.48
C LEU A 13 12.82 -22.77 -3.73
N GLU A 14 12.69 -24.08 -3.57
CA GLU A 14 12.54 -25.00 -4.70
C GLU A 14 11.07 -25.11 -5.15
N PRO A 15 10.79 -25.10 -6.47
CA PRO A 15 9.41 -25.12 -6.95
C PRO A 15 8.68 -26.43 -6.63
N VAL A 16 7.58 -26.33 -5.89
CA VAL A 16 6.71 -27.46 -5.56
C VAL A 16 5.70 -27.66 -6.70
N ARG A 17 5.80 -28.78 -7.42
CA ARG A 17 4.80 -29.14 -8.45
C ARG A 17 3.43 -29.37 -7.79
N ALA A 18 2.42 -28.68 -8.28
CA ALA A 18 1.05 -28.83 -7.81
C ALA A 18 0.38 -30.08 -8.42
N ARG A 19 -0.58 -30.65 -7.69
CA ARG A 19 -1.52 -31.62 -8.26
C ARG A 19 -2.63 -30.86 -8.99
N VAL A 20 -2.58 -30.86 -10.32
CA VAL A 20 -3.63 -30.29 -11.17
C VAL A 20 -4.79 -31.27 -11.31
N ASN A 21 -5.99 -30.82 -10.96
CA ASN A 21 -7.25 -31.50 -11.23
C ASN A 21 -8.00 -30.76 -12.34
N SER A 22 -8.65 -31.52 -13.24
CA SER A 22 -9.24 -31.01 -14.50
C SER A 22 -8.20 -30.32 -15.41
N LYS A 23 -8.63 -29.55 -16.41
CA LYS A 23 -7.74 -29.06 -17.49
C LYS A 23 -7.58 -27.54 -17.46
N ILE A 24 -6.36 -27.09 -17.17
CA ILE A 24 -5.98 -25.69 -17.32
C ILE A 24 -6.02 -25.30 -18.83
N PRO A 25 -6.52 -24.10 -19.19
CA PRO A 25 -6.51 -23.65 -20.58
C PRO A 25 -5.09 -23.59 -21.15
N ALA A 26 -4.85 -24.19 -22.31
CA ALA A 26 -3.51 -24.33 -22.88
C ALA A 26 -2.84 -23.00 -23.28
N TRP A 27 -3.62 -21.93 -23.41
CA TRP A 27 -3.13 -20.57 -23.63
C TRP A 27 -2.62 -19.88 -22.36
N LEU A 28 -2.92 -20.42 -21.17
CA LEU A 28 -2.56 -19.81 -19.89
C LEU A 28 -1.10 -20.05 -19.57
N GLN A 29 -0.23 -19.20 -20.11
CA GLN A 29 1.22 -19.26 -19.95
C GLN A 29 1.68 -18.00 -19.20
N GLY A 30 1.99 -18.16 -17.90
CA GLY A 30 2.45 -17.03 -17.08
C GLY A 30 2.63 -17.35 -15.60
N ASN A 31 2.84 -16.28 -14.82
CA ASN A 31 3.11 -16.31 -13.38
C ASN A 31 2.12 -15.37 -12.68
N PRO A 32 1.08 -15.88 -11.98
CA PRO A 32 0.36 -15.14 -10.97
C PRO A 32 1.30 -14.95 -9.77
N LEU A 33 1.75 -13.71 -9.55
CA LEU A 33 2.51 -13.32 -8.37
C LEU A 33 1.57 -12.76 -7.32
N LEU A 34 1.82 -13.13 -6.06
CA LEU A 34 0.94 -12.92 -4.91
C LEU A 34 1.73 -12.35 -3.71
N ARG A 35 1.04 -11.56 -2.86
CA ARG A 35 1.64 -10.62 -1.89
C ARG A 35 0.91 -10.61 -0.55
N ARG A 36 1.70 -10.76 0.50
CA ARG A 36 1.20 -11.04 1.85
C ARG A 36 2.21 -10.74 2.96
N PRO A 37 1.71 -10.55 4.19
CA PRO A 37 2.44 -10.90 5.40
C PRO A 37 2.74 -12.41 5.45
N GLY A 38 3.96 -12.81 5.85
CA GLY A 38 4.33 -14.23 6.02
C GLY A 38 4.86 -14.62 7.40
N MET A 39 5.32 -13.64 8.19
CA MET A 39 5.96 -13.87 9.49
C MET A 39 5.58 -12.77 10.48
N HIS A 40 4.85 -13.15 11.53
CA HIS A 40 4.33 -12.25 12.57
C HIS A 40 5.06 -12.35 13.91
N THR A 41 6.00 -13.28 14.05
CA THR A 41 6.85 -13.44 15.23
C THR A 41 8.31 -13.53 14.81
N VAL A 42 9.21 -12.79 15.46
CA VAL A 42 10.66 -12.86 15.26
C VAL A 42 11.34 -12.99 16.62
N GLY A 43 12.05 -14.10 16.84
CA GLY A 43 12.51 -14.52 18.16
C GLY A 43 11.34 -14.59 19.16
N GLU A 44 11.49 -13.89 20.29
CA GLU A 44 10.45 -13.77 21.32
C GLU A 44 9.46 -12.61 21.06
N THR A 45 9.75 -11.73 20.09
CA THR A 45 8.92 -10.55 19.79
C THR A 45 7.84 -10.85 18.76
N ARG A 46 6.61 -10.40 19.00
CA ARG A 46 5.46 -10.55 18.11
C ARG A 46 4.97 -9.19 17.60
N TYR A 47 4.54 -9.16 16.35
CA TYR A 47 3.84 -8.02 15.76
C TYR A 47 2.38 -7.93 16.26
N ASN A 48 1.83 -6.71 16.24
CA ASN A 48 0.50 -6.37 16.74
C ASN A 48 -0.59 -6.32 15.66
N HIS A 49 -0.24 -6.06 14.40
CA HIS A 49 -1.18 -5.91 13.29
C HIS A 49 -0.82 -6.82 12.11
N TRP A 50 -1.82 -7.28 11.35
CA TRP A 50 -1.61 -8.27 10.29
C TRP A 50 -0.68 -7.75 9.19
N PHE A 51 -0.86 -6.48 8.78
CA PHE A 51 0.00 -5.79 7.81
C PHE A 51 1.44 -5.52 8.30
N ASP A 52 1.78 -5.81 9.55
CA ASP A 52 3.17 -5.67 10.04
C ASP A 52 4.03 -6.89 9.69
N GLY A 53 3.41 -8.02 9.36
CA GLY A 53 4.14 -9.27 9.15
C GLY A 53 5.07 -9.18 7.93
N LEU A 54 6.28 -9.70 8.08
CA LEU A 54 7.33 -9.54 7.07
C LEU A 54 6.93 -10.18 5.73
N ALA A 55 7.14 -9.42 4.66
CA ALA A 55 6.59 -9.71 3.34
C ALA A 55 7.10 -11.03 2.74
N LEU A 56 6.17 -11.91 2.37
CA LEU A 56 6.44 -13.15 1.66
C LEU A 56 5.93 -13.04 0.22
N LEU A 57 6.83 -13.24 -0.75
CA LEU A 57 6.47 -13.33 -2.16
C LEU A 57 6.02 -14.76 -2.47
N GLN A 58 5.01 -14.91 -3.32
CA GLN A 58 4.54 -16.18 -3.86
C GLN A 58 4.41 -16.12 -5.39
N SER A 59 4.58 -17.28 -6.04
CA SER A 59 4.33 -17.47 -7.48
C SER A 59 3.70 -18.84 -7.73
N PHE A 60 2.82 -18.91 -8.73
CA PHE A 60 2.30 -20.14 -9.31
C PHE A 60 2.66 -20.22 -10.80
N THR A 61 3.89 -20.57 -11.15
CA THR A 61 4.32 -20.66 -12.56
C THR A 61 3.49 -21.70 -13.32
N ILE A 62 2.72 -21.27 -14.33
CA ILE A 62 1.83 -22.12 -15.15
C ILE A 62 2.48 -22.34 -16.51
N ARG A 63 2.79 -23.60 -16.87
CA ARG A 63 3.42 -23.97 -18.15
C ARG A 63 2.78 -25.20 -18.74
N ASP A 64 2.24 -25.11 -19.95
CA ASP A 64 1.73 -26.27 -20.72
C ASP A 64 0.71 -27.16 -19.98
N GLY A 65 -0.05 -26.55 -19.05
CA GLY A 65 -1.02 -27.22 -18.17
C GLY A 65 -0.47 -27.70 -16.82
N GLU A 66 0.84 -27.66 -16.61
CA GLU A 66 1.50 -27.87 -15.32
C GLU A 66 1.54 -26.60 -14.48
N VAL A 67 1.59 -26.74 -13.15
CA VAL A 67 1.70 -25.61 -12.20
C VAL A 67 2.75 -25.90 -11.15
N TYR A 68 3.63 -24.92 -10.90
CA TYR A 68 4.68 -24.98 -9.88
C TYR A 68 4.57 -23.80 -8.92
N TYR A 69 4.46 -24.08 -7.62
CA TYR A 69 4.43 -23.07 -6.56
C TYR A 69 5.82 -22.79 -6.01
N ARG A 70 6.15 -21.51 -5.81
CA ARG A 70 7.39 -21.05 -5.15
C ARG A 70 7.04 -19.94 -4.16
N SER A 71 7.79 -19.87 -3.05
CA SER A 71 7.74 -18.70 -2.15
C SER A 71 9.12 -18.34 -1.60
N LYS A 72 9.37 -17.04 -1.42
CA LYS A 72 10.63 -16.48 -0.89
C LYS A 72 10.31 -15.19 -0.13
N TYR A 73 10.81 -15.04 1.10
CA TYR A 73 10.66 -13.78 1.83
C TYR A 73 11.40 -12.66 1.10
N LEU A 74 10.76 -11.48 1.04
CA LEU A 74 11.39 -10.27 0.53
C LEU A 74 12.57 -9.93 1.45
N ARG A 75 13.80 -9.99 0.93
CA ARG A 75 15.03 -9.68 1.66
C ARG A 75 15.23 -8.17 1.72
N SER A 76 14.30 -7.50 2.39
CA SER A 76 14.32 -6.07 2.71
C SER A 76 15.36 -5.76 3.81
N ASP A 77 15.67 -4.48 4.03
CA ASP A 77 16.56 -4.08 5.13
C ASP A 77 15.90 -4.46 6.47
N THR A 78 14.57 -4.28 6.51
CA THR A 78 13.69 -4.61 7.64
C THR A 78 13.67 -6.11 7.95
N TYR A 79 13.48 -6.97 6.94
CA TYR A 79 13.58 -8.42 7.11
C TYR A 79 14.97 -8.82 7.62
N THR A 80 16.02 -8.29 6.99
CA THR A 80 17.40 -8.65 7.28
C THR A 80 17.78 -8.25 8.71
N GLY A 81 17.54 -7.00 9.10
CA GLY A 81 17.83 -6.51 10.45
C GLY A 81 17.01 -7.21 11.53
N ASN A 82 15.74 -7.55 11.27
CA ASN A 82 14.93 -8.29 12.24
C ASN A 82 15.44 -9.74 12.44
N ILE A 83 15.82 -10.42 11.37
CA ILE A 83 16.40 -11.78 11.43
C ILE A 83 17.79 -11.78 12.09
N GLU A 84 18.68 -10.86 11.70
CA GLU A 84 20.02 -10.73 12.29
C GLU A 84 19.99 -10.41 13.79
N ALA A 85 19.02 -9.61 14.23
CA ALA A 85 18.82 -9.28 15.64
C ALA A 85 18.00 -10.33 16.43
N ASN A 86 17.44 -11.34 15.74
CA ASN A 86 16.44 -12.29 16.26
C ASN A 86 15.30 -11.61 17.04
N ARG A 87 14.87 -10.42 16.61
CA ARG A 87 13.78 -9.63 17.20
C ARG A 87 13.34 -8.52 16.26
N ILE A 88 12.15 -7.97 16.45
CA ILE A 88 11.67 -6.79 15.74
C ILE A 88 12.53 -5.58 16.15
N VAL A 89 13.22 -4.97 15.18
CA VAL A 89 14.08 -3.76 15.35
C VAL A 89 13.68 -2.59 14.44
N VAL A 90 12.77 -2.81 13.49
CA VAL A 90 12.16 -1.76 12.65
C VAL A 90 10.66 -1.66 12.95
N SER A 91 10.16 -0.43 13.04
CA SER A 91 8.75 -0.15 13.33
C SER A 91 7.86 -0.29 12.09
N GLU A 92 6.81 -1.10 12.23
CA GLU A 92 5.78 -1.33 11.22
C GLU A 92 4.49 -0.57 11.58
N PHE A 93 3.47 -0.69 10.74
CA PHE A 93 2.20 0.05 10.85
C PHE A 93 1.57 0.01 12.25
N GLY A 94 1.29 -1.18 12.80
CA GLY A 94 0.72 -1.39 14.12
C GLY A 94 1.74 -1.60 15.25
N THR A 95 3.03 -1.78 14.92
CA THR A 95 4.06 -2.20 15.88
C THR A 95 5.24 -1.24 15.91
N MET A 96 5.35 -0.48 17.00
CA MET A 96 6.51 0.37 17.25
C MET A 96 7.66 -0.47 17.82
N ALA A 97 8.79 -0.53 17.12
CA ALA A 97 9.97 -1.25 17.59
C ALA A 97 10.69 -0.45 18.68
N TYR A 98 10.88 -1.04 19.85
CA TYR A 98 11.66 -0.39 20.90
C TYR A 98 13.15 -0.37 20.51
N PRO A 99 13.77 0.82 20.46
CA PRO A 99 15.14 0.96 20.01
C PRO A 99 16.09 0.30 21.01
N ASP A 100 17.12 -0.35 20.48
CA ASP A 100 18.11 -1.09 21.26
C ASP A 100 18.66 -0.24 22.44
N PRO A 101 18.66 -0.76 23.68
CA PRO A 101 19.18 -0.03 24.83
C PRO A 101 20.69 0.22 24.71
N CYS A 102 21.43 -0.63 24.00
CA CYS A 102 22.87 -0.49 23.78
C CYS A 102 23.22 0.43 22.59
N LYS A 103 22.25 0.92 21.79
CA LYS A 103 22.51 1.92 20.74
C LYS A 103 22.47 3.34 21.34
N ASN A 104 23.59 4.06 21.21
CA ASN A 104 23.84 5.36 21.83
C ASN A 104 22.72 6.41 21.60
N ILE A 105 22.39 7.15 22.65
CA ILE A 105 21.35 8.20 22.65
C ILE A 105 21.65 9.31 21.62
N PHE A 106 22.93 9.62 21.39
CA PHE A 106 23.35 10.65 20.43
C PHE A 106 22.97 10.35 18.96
N SER A 107 22.97 9.08 18.52
CA SER A 107 22.53 8.77 17.14
C SER A 107 21.01 8.86 17.00
N LYS A 108 20.27 8.53 18.07
CA LYS A 108 18.80 8.68 18.13
C LYS A 108 18.41 10.15 17.98
N ALA A 109 19.07 11.06 18.70
CA ALA A 109 18.81 12.50 18.58
C ALA A 109 19.06 13.06 17.18
N PHE A 110 20.17 12.66 16.52
CA PHE A 110 20.53 13.21 15.22
C PHE A 110 19.56 12.79 14.09
N SER A 111 18.96 11.59 14.16
CA SER A 111 17.93 11.16 13.19
C SER A 111 16.59 11.87 13.37
N TYR A 112 16.22 12.25 14.60
CA TYR A 112 14.98 13.01 14.86
C TYR A 112 15.12 14.50 14.52
N LEU A 113 16.34 15.03 14.41
CA LEU A 113 16.61 16.44 14.10
C LEU A 113 16.86 16.71 12.61
N SER A 114 17.23 15.70 11.81
CA SER A 114 17.59 15.89 10.39
C SER A 114 16.40 15.83 9.42
N HIS A 115 15.32 15.13 9.78
CA HIS A 115 14.13 14.97 8.94
C HIS A 115 12.84 15.08 9.76
N THR A 116 11.86 15.83 9.26
CA THR A 116 10.56 16.09 9.92
C THR A 116 9.69 14.84 10.09
N ILE A 117 10.03 13.77 9.37
CA ILE A 117 9.40 12.45 9.40
C ILE A 117 10.55 11.43 9.34
N PRO A 118 10.57 10.39 10.18
CA PRO A 118 11.63 9.37 10.18
C PRO A 118 11.62 8.54 8.88
N ASP A 119 12.71 7.83 8.62
CA ASP A 119 12.72 6.81 7.57
C ASP A 119 11.80 5.65 7.95
N PHE A 120 10.83 5.38 7.07
CA PHE A 120 9.85 4.31 7.21
C PHE A 120 10.44 2.92 6.90
N THR A 121 9.64 1.89 7.16
CA THR A 121 9.95 0.50 6.80
C THR A 121 10.15 0.34 5.29
N ASP A 122 10.92 -0.68 4.91
CA ASP A 122 10.98 -1.20 3.55
C ASP A 122 10.43 -2.63 3.43
N ASN A 123 9.66 -3.06 4.44
CA ASN A 123 8.75 -4.20 4.40
C ASN A 123 7.63 -3.94 3.35
N CYS A 124 8.01 -3.93 2.08
CA CYS A 124 7.08 -3.76 0.98
C CYS A 124 6.17 -4.99 0.94
N LEU A 125 4.98 -4.97 1.55
CA LEU A 125 4.10 -6.15 1.65
C LEU A 125 2.81 -6.11 0.80
N ILE A 126 2.39 -4.93 0.33
CA ILE A 126 1.01 -4.69 -0.16
C ILE A 126 0.81 -5.21 -1.58
N ASN A 127 1.49 -4.65 -2.59
CA ASN A 127 1.21 -4.94 -4.00
C ASN A 127 2.49 -5.14 -4.85
N ILE A 128 2.34 -5.44 -6.15
CA ILE A 128 3.41 -5.43 -7.16
C ILE A 128 3.08 -4.38 -8.24
N MET A 129 3.97 -3.40 -8.37
CA MET A 129 3.96 -2.44 -9.47
C MET A 129 4.87 -2.92 -10.61
N ARG A 130 4.41 -2.78 -11.86
CA ARG A 130 5.27 -2.88 -13.06
C ARG A 130 5.76 -1.47 -13.42
N CYS A 131 7.01 -1.32 -13.85
CA CYS A 131 7.53 -0.06 -14.38
C CYS A 131 8.44 -0.36 -15.57
N GLY A 132 7.88 -0.22 -16.78
CA GLY A 132 8.51 -0.69 -18.01
C GLY A 132 8.65 -2.22 -18.04
N GLU A 133 9.89 -2.71 -17.93
CA GLU A 133 10.24 -4.13 -17.83
C GLU A 133 10.56 -4.57 -16.39
N ASP A 134 10.73 -3.64 -15.46
CA ASP A 134 11.11 -3.94 -14.07
C ASP A 134 9.87 -4.07 -13.18
N PHE A 135 9.93 -4.98 -12.18
CA PHE A 135 8.84 -5.27 -11.25
C PHE A 135 9.25 -4.89 -9.82
N TYR A 136 8.34 -4.25 -9.09
CA TYR A 136 8.59 -3.68 -7.77
C TYR A 136 7.55 -4.16 -6.76
N ALA A 137 8.01 -4.77 -5.66
CA ALA A 137 7.22 -4.92 -4.46
C ALA A 137 7.03 -3.53 -3.81
N THR A 138 5.79 -3.18 -3.44
CA THR A 138 5.43 -1.88 -2.85
C THR A 138 4.83 -2.00 -1.44
N THR A 139 4.96 -0.91 -0.67
CA THR A 139 4.10 -0.53 0.48
C THR A 139 3.56 0.89 0.18
N GLU A 140 2.97 1.58 1.15
CA GLU A 140 2.46 2.95 1.00
C GLU A 140 3.46 4.03 1.49
N ASP A 141 4.54 3.57 2.13
CA ASP A 141 5.69 4.35 2.57
C ASP A 141 6.59 4.80 1.41
N ASN A 142 7.70 5.47 1.75
CA ASN A 142 8.68 6.05 0.81
C ASN A 142 9.49 5.06 -0.07
N SER A 143 9.28 3.74 0.10
CA SER A 143 10.20 2.69 -0.37
C SER A 143 9.53 1.65 -1.27
N TYR A 144 10.19 1.35 -2.38
CA TYR A 144 9.92 0.19 -3.23
C TYR A 144 11.11 -0.78 -3.21
N ARG A 145 10.86 -2.06 -3.44
CA ARG A 145 11.90 -3.10 -3.61
C ARG A 145 11.77 -3.73 -4.98
N ARG A 146 12.79 -3.62 -5.84
CA ARG A 146 12.76 -4.34 -7.13
C ARG A 146 12.85 -5.85 -6.88
N ILE A 147 12.14 -6.64 -7.68
CA ILE A 147 12.07 -8.10 -7.57
C ILE A 147 12.29 -8.76 -8.93
N ASN A 148 12.90 -9.94 -8.95
CA ASN A 148 12.87 -10.81 -10.12
C ASN A 148 11.60 -11.68 -10.07
N PRO A 149 10.70 -11.62 -11.08
CA PRO A 149 9.42 -12.32 -11.03
C PRO A 149 9.51 -13.86 -11.17
N GLN A 150 10.63 -14.39 -11.68
CA GLN A 150 10.83 -15.83 -11.92
C GLN A 150 11.52 -16.53 -10.74
N THR A 151 12.48 -15.87 -10.10
CA THR A 151 13.23 -16.42 -8.96
C THR A 151 12.70 -15.97 -7.60
N LEU A 152 11.79 -14.98 -7.57
CA LEU A 152 11.40 -14.21 -6.38
C LEU A 152 12.61 -13.58 -5.65
N GLY A 153 13.73 -13.40 -6.36
CA GLY A 153 14.92 -12.73 -5.84
C GLY A 153 14.62 -11.26 -5.53
N THR A 154 14.99 -10.81 -4.34
CA THR A 154 14.93 -9.39 -3.97
C THR A 154 16.15 -8.67 -4.50
N LEU A 155 15.94 -7.53 -5.14
CA LEU A 155 16.97 -6.71 -5.75
C LEU A 155 17.05 -5.36 -4.99
N GLU A 156 17.42 -4.27 -5.67
CA GLU A 156 17.72 -3.02 -4.99
C GLU A 156 16.48 -2.34 -4.34
N LYS A 157 16.75 -1.64 -3.23
CA LYS A 157 15.81 -0.70 -2.61
C LYS A 157 15.78 0.59 -3.43
N VAL A 158 14.58 1.07 -3.71
CA VAL A 158 14.37 2.36 -4.37
C VAL A 158 13.52 3.26 -3.48
N ASP A 159 14.18 4.28 -2.95
CA ASP A 159 13.56 5.41 -2.26
C ASP A 159 13.09 6.42 -3.31
N PHE A 160 11.76 6.54 -3.48
CA PHE A 160 11.19 7.38 -4.55
C PHE A 160 11.20 8.88 -4.23
N ARG A 161 11.51 9.28 -2.98
CA ARG A 161 11.70 10.70 -2.59
C ARG A 161 12.80 11.38 -3.41
N LYS A 162 13.71 10.57 -3.97
CA LYS A 162 14.82 10.97 -4.86
C LYS A 162 14.37 11.38 -6.26
N TYR A 163 13.10 11.15 -6.61
CA TYR A 163 12.52 11.45 -7.92
C TYR A 163 11.27 12.34 -7.82
N VAL A 164 10.42 12.12 -6.81
CA VAL A 164 9.20 12.90 -6.58
C VAL A 164 9.19 13.39 -5.13
N ALA A 165 8.92 14.69 -4.91
CA ALA A 165 8.97 15.35 -3.60
C ALA A 165 7.75 14.99 -2.70
N VAL A 166 7.66 13.72 -2.32
CA VAL A 166 6.46 13.10 -1.75
C VAL A 166 6.84 12.05 -0.69
N ASN A 167 6.17 12.03 0.45
CA ASN A 167 6.58 11.27 1.64
C ASN A 167 5.98 9.85 1.71
N LEU A 168 4.75 9.71 1.22
CA LEU A 168 3.95 8.50 1.13
C LEU A 168 3.37 8.43 -0.30
N ALA A 169 3.11 7.24 -0.85
CA ALA A 169 2.45 7.08 -2.15
C ALA A 169 1.73 5.73 -2.24
N THR A 170 0.57 5.66 -2.89
CA THR A 170 -0.26 4.44 -2.84
C THR A 170 0.43 3.21 -3.43
N SER A 171 0.04 2.03 -2.97
CA SER A 171 0.36 0.75 -3.63
C SER A 171 -0.58 0.41 -4.81
N HIS A 172 -1.43 1.35 -5.26
CA HIS A 172 -2.45 1.14 -6.29
C HIS A 172 -2.26 2.10 -7.48
N PRO A 173 -1.10 2.05 -8.17
CA PRO A 173 -0.87 2.86 -9.36
C PRO A 173 -1.76 2.42 -10.54
N HIS A 174 -2.14 3.39 -11.36
CA HIS A 174 -2.81 3.16 -12.64
C HIS A 174 -1.83 3.13 -13.81
N TYR A 175 -2.24 2.53 -14.92
CA TYR A 175 -1.45 2.44 -16.16
C TYR A 175 -2.21 3.08 -17.32
N ASP A 176 -1.53 3.88 -18.15
CA ASP A 176 -2.07 4.31 -19.44
C ASP A 176 -1.72 3.32 -20.57
N ALA A 177 -2.32 3.51 -21.76
CA ALA A 177 -2.21 2.56 -22.88
C ALA A 177 -0.79 2.40 -23.44
N ALA A 178 0.16 3.30 -23.11
CA ALA A 178 1.57 3.15 -23.45
C ALA A 178 2.38 2.47 -22.33
N GLY A 179 1.73 2.02 -21.26
CA GLY A 179 2.35 1.40 -20.09
C GLY A 179 2.96 2.38 -19.09
N ASN A 180 2.67 3.69 -19.21
CA ASN A 180 3.19 4.65 -18.25
C ASN A 180 2.43 4.52 -16.93
N VAL A 181 3.14 4.62 -15.81
CA VAL A 181 2.58 4.54 -14.46
C VAL A 181 2.07 5.91 -14.05
N LEU A 182 0.87 5.98 -13.48
CA LEU A 182 0.32 7.15 -12.78
C LEU A 182 0.09 6.75 -11.32
N ASN A 183 0.48 7.59 -10.37
CA ASN A 183 0.23 7.34 -8.94
C ASN A 183 0.00 8.67 -8.19
N VAL A 184 -0.49 8.57 -6.95
CA VAL A 184 -0.71 9.70 -6.04
C VAL A 184 0.07 9.49 -4.75
N GLY A 185 0.64 10.56 -4.21
CA GLY A 185 1.31 10.54 -2.91
C GLY A 185 1.18 11.85 -2.14
N THR A 186 1.41 11.81 -0.83
CA THR A 186 1.29 12.97 0.07
C THR A 186 2.65 13.62 0.30
N SER A 187 2.77 14.89 -0.08
CA SER A 187 3.90 15.76 0.27
C SER A 187 3.53 16.51 1.55
N ILE A 188 4.25 16.25 2.65
CA ILE A 188 3.86 16.64 4.02
C ILE A 188 4.70 17.84 4.46
N VAL A 189 4.04 18.98 4.70
CA VAL A 189 4.63 20.23 5.22
C VAL A 189 5.79 20.80 4.36
N ASP A 190 5.96 20.34 3.10
CA ASP A 190 6.94 20.91 2.15
C ASP A 190 6.75 22.43 2.01
N LYS A 191 7.75 23.19 2.48
CA LYS A 191 7.76 24.65 2.51
C LYS A 191 6.49 25.22 3.16
N GLY A 192 6.06 24.58 4.25
CA GLY A 192 4.87 24.96 5.03
C GLY A 192 3.54 24.59 4.39
N LYS A 193 3.51 23.65 3.42
CA LYS A 193 2.29 23.25 2.72
C LYS A 193 2.21 21.73 2.55
N THR A 194 1.10 21.14 3.00
CA THR A 194 0.77 19.73 2.73
C THR A 194 -0.08 19.62 1.45
N LYS A 195 0.25 18.65 0.60
CA LYS A 195 -0.30 18.50 -0.75
C LYS A 195 -0.47 17.04 -1.13
N TYR A 196 -1.48 16.72 -1.92
CA TYR A 196 -1.52 15.48 -2.68
C TYR A 196 -0.88 15.73 -4.04
N VAL A 197 0.07 14.90 -4.43
CA VAL A 197 0.90 15.03 -5.62
C VAL A 197 0.57 13.85 -6.52
N ILE A 198 -0.04 14.13 -7.67
CA ILE A 198 -0.25 13.17 -8.75
C ILE A 198 1.02 13.18 -9.59
N PHE A 199 1.66 12.03 -9.77
CA PHE A 199 2.91 11.90 -10.51
C PHE A 199 2.86 10.79 -11.55
N LYS A 200 3.57 10.98 -12.66
CA LYS A 200 3.63 10.05 -13.79
C LYS A 200 5.07 9.56 -13.98
N ILE A 201 5.24 8.24 -14.11
CA ILE A 201 6.52 7.60 -14.45
C ILE A 201 6.40 7.08 -15.88
N PRO A 202 7.32 7.41 -16.80
CA PRO A 202 7.24 6.95 -18.19
C PRO A 202 7.46 5.44 -18.29
N ALA A 203 6.84 4.80 -19.29
CA ALA A 203 6.98 3.37 -19.56
C ALA A 203 8.37 2.98 -20.06
N THR A 204 9.01 3.91 -20.77
CA THR A 204 10.30 3.74 -21.44
C THR A 204 11.21 4.93 -21.16
N VAL A 205 12.51 4.70 -21.20
CA VAL A 205 13.53 5.72 -20.93
C VAL A 205 13.71 6.61 -22.18
N PRO A 206 13.56 7.95 -22.08
CA PRO A 206 13.85 8.85 -23.19
C PRO A 206 15.31 8.75 -23.65
N GLY A 207 15.52 8.42 -24.93
CA GLY A 207 16.85 8.14 -25.51
C GLY A 207 17.31 6.68 -25.38
N GLY A 208 16.44 5.76 -24.97
CA GLY A 208 16.71 4.32 -24.91
C GLY A 208 17.28 3.85 -23.57
N ARG A 209 17.11 2.54 -23.30
CA ARG A 209 17.53 1.90 -22.05
C ARG A 209 19.03 1.63 -22.05
N LYS A 210 19.82 2.63 -21.63
CA LYS A 210 21.22 2.42 -21.18
C LYS A 210 21.21 1.68 -19.84
N GLU A 211 22.22 0.83 -19.61
CA GLU A 211 22.39 0.13 -18.33
C GLU A 211 22.34 1.12 -17.14
N GLY A 212 21.62 0.76 -16.09
CA GLY A 212 21.47 1.60 -14.88
C GLY A 212 20.54 2.82 -14.99
N ARG A 213 19.82 3.04 -16.11
CA ARG A 213 18.74 4.05 -16.17
C ARG A 213 17.37 3.39 -16.01
N SER A 214 16.82 3.46 -14.80
CA SER A 214 15.41 3.13 -14.50
C SER A 214 14.50 4.28 -14.95
N PRO A 215 13.28 4.01 -15.47
CA PRO A 215 12.31 5.06 -15.84
C PRO A 215 11.89 5.95 -14.66
N LEU A 216 12.06 5.50 -13.41
CA LEU A 216 11.81 6.29 -12.20
C LEU A 216 12.62 7.60 -12.16
N LYS A 217 13.78 7.65 -12.81
CA LYS A 217 14.62 8.87 -12.94
C LYS A 217 13.97 9.96 -13.80
N ASP A 218 13.01 9.58 -14.64
CA ASP A 218 12.34 10.43 -15.62
C ASP A 218 10.87 10.70 -15.24
N ALA A 219 10.53 10.53 -13.94
CA ALA A 219 9.20 10.78 -13.41
C ALA A 219 8.87 12.29 -13.32
N GLU A 220 7.64 12.65 -13.69
CA GLU A 220 7.13 14.03 -13.65
C GLU A 220 6.03 14.21 -12.59
N VAL A 221 5.97 15.40 -11.97
CA VAL A 221 4.77 15.84 -11.24
C VAL A 221 3.72 16.22 -12.28
N PHE A 222 2.61 15.48 -12.28
CA PHE A 222 1.51 15.67 -13.23
C PHE A 222 0.57 16.78 -12.78
N CYS A 223 0.19 16.80 -11.49
CA CYS A 223 -0.64 17.82 -10.87
C CYS A 223 -0.46 17.78 -9.34
N SER A 224 -0.73 18.89 -8.64
CA SER A 224 -0.76 18.92 -7.17
C SER A 224 -2.03 19.59 -6.65
N ILE A 225 -2.61 19.00 -5.61
CA ILE A 225 -3.81 19.47 -4.89
C ILE A 225 -3.35 19.90 -3.49
N ALA A 226 -3.78 21.06 -3.00
CA ALA A 226 -3.51 21.45 -1.61
C ALA A 226 -4.42 20.65 -0.66
N ALA A 227 -3.85 20.06 0.39
CA ALA A 227 -4.65 19.40 1.42
C ALA A 227 -5.42 20.43 2.25
N ARG A 228 -6.64 20.10 2.66
CA ARG A 228 -7.51 20.99 3.45
C ARG A 228 -6.98 21.29 4.85
N SER A 229 -6.19 20.37 5.41
CA SER A 229 -5.45 20.57 6.66
C SER A 229 -3.95 20.39 6.43
N LEU A 230 -3.15 21.27 7.05
CA LEU A 230 -1.69 21.20 7.01
C LEU A 230 -1.14 20.00 7.82
N LEU A 231 -1.78 19.71 8.97
CA LEU A 231 -1.32 18.73 9.96
C LEU A 231 -2.26 17.53 10.12
N SER A 232 -3.33 17.47 9.32
CA SER A 232 -4.31 16.39 9.30
C SER A 232 -4.77 16.05 7.87
N PRO A 233 -3.85 15.81 6.90
CA PRO A 233 -4.24 15.41 5.56
C PRO A 233 -4.97 14.07 5.57
N SER A 234 -5.77 13.84 4.54
CA SER A 234 -6.46 12.57 4.32
C SER A 234 -5.47 11.44 4.03
N TYR A 235 -5.73 10.26 4.60
CA TYR A 235 -5.21 8.99 4.12
C TYR A 235 -6.10 8.46 3.00
N TYR A 236 -5.49 7.87 1.98
CA TYR A 236 -6.15 7.26 0.83
C TYR A 236 -5.27 6.10 0.33
N HIS A 237 -5.93 5.02 -0.09
CA HIS A 237 -5.28 3.77 -0.49
C HIS A 237 -5.26 3.58 -2.02
N SER A 238 -6.20 4.22 -2.73
CA SER A 238 -6.29 4.21 -4.19
C SER A 238 -6.96 5.49 -4.71
N PHE A 239 -7.04 5.62 -6.02
CA PHE A 239 -7.65 6.74 -6.74
C PHE A 239 -8.29 6.24 -8.05
N GLY A 240 -9.07 7.06 -8.75
CA GLY A 240 -9.72 6.68 -10.01
C GLY A 240 -9.11 7.37 -11.22
N VAL A 241 -9.16 6.74 -12.40
CA VAL A 241 -8.64 7.31 -13.66
C VAL A 241 -9.56 6.98 -14.83
N THR A 242 -10.08 8.02 -15.50
CA THR A 242 -10.78 7.94 -16.79
C THR A 242 -9.81 8.26 -17.94
N GLU A 243 -10.26 8.23 -19.20
CA GLU A 243 -9.44 8.70 -20.33
C GLU A 243 -8.95 10.15 -20.12
N ASN A 244 -9.83 11.06 -19.71
CA ASN A 244 -9.53 12.48 -19.61
C ASN A 244 -9.37 13.04 -18.18
N TYR A 245 -9.67 12.27 -17.13
CA TYR A 245 -9.70 12.75 -15.76
C TYR A 245 -9.02 11.81 -14.75
N VAL A 246 -8.60 12.38 -13.62
CA VAL A 246 -8.25 11.66 -12.39
C VAL A 246 -9.30 12.00 -11.34
N VAL A 247 -9.74 11.01 -10.57
CA VAL A 247 -10.64 11.11 -9.42
C VAL A 247 -9.81 10.89 -8.16
N PHE A 248 -9.86 11.82 -7.21
CA PHE A 248 -9.16 11.71 -5.94
C PHE A 248 -10.09 12.05 -4.78
N LEU A 249 -10.15 11.16 -3.78
CA LEU A 249 -11.01 11.30 -2.61
C LEU A 249 -10.22 11.79 -1.39
N GLU A 250 -10.41 13.05 -1.03
CA GLU A 250 -9.96 13.59 0.26
C GLU A 250 -11.03 13.29 1.31
N GLN A 251 -10.92 12.09 1.89
CA GLN A 251 -11.85 11.52 2.85
C GLN A 251 -11.53 11.89 4.30
N PRO A 252 -12.52 11.92 5.21
CA PRO A 252 -12.33 12.31 6.62
C PRO A 252 -11.55 11.32 7.48
N PHE A 253 -10.91 10.31 6.89
CA PHE A 253 -9.91 9.47 7.55
C PHE A 253 -8.53 10.14 7.41
N LYS A 254 -7.98 10.68 8.50
CA LYS A 254 -6.85 11.64 8.51
C LYS A 254 -5.61 11.09 9.20
N LEU A 255 -4.44 11.56 8.77
CA LEU A 255 -3.12 11.33 9.38
C LEU A 255 -2.76 12.47 10.33
N ASP A 256 -2.65 12.21 11.63
CA ASP A 256 -2.14 13.18 12.62
C ASP A 256 -0.61 13.34 12.47
N ILE A 257 -0.19 14.37 11.72
CA ILE A 257 1.22 14.62 11.42
C ILE A 257 2.02 14.97 12.68
N LEU A 258 1.42 15.61 13.69
CA LEU A 258 2.11 15.95 14.94
C LEU A 258 2.34 14.70 15.80
N LYS A 259 1.36 13.80 15.86
CA LYS A 259 1.49 12.50 16.51
C LYS A 259 2.48 11.58 15.78
N MET A 260 2.49 11.57 14.44
CA MET A 260 3.51 10.87 13.64
C MET A 260 4.93 11.41 13.94
N ALA A 261 5.14 12.73 13.86
CA ALA A 261 6.44 13.35 14.12
C ALA A 261 6.95 13.13 15.56
N THR A 262 6.06 12.85 16.51
CA THR A 262 6.40 12.56 17.92
C THR A 262 6.18 11.09 18.31
N ALA A 263 5.95 10.19 17.35
CA ALA A 263 5.49 8.82 17.60
C ALA A 263 6.45 8.01 18.48
N TYR A 264 7.74 8.03 18.16
CA TYR A 264 8.80 7.38 18.93
C TYR A 264 8.97 7.93 20.35
N ILE A 265 8.70 9.23 20.56
CA ILE A 265 8.77 9.87 21.89
C ILE A 265 7.55 9.49 22.74
N ARG A 266 6.38 9.35 22.10
CA ARG A 266 5.11 8.94 22.73
C ARG A 266 4.95 7.43 22.90
N GLY A 267 5.77 6.62 22.22
CA GLY A 267 5.65 5.15 22.18
C GLY A 267 4.41 4.64 21.43
N VAL A 268 3.91 5.39 20.44
CA VAL A 268 2.65 5.08 19.72
C VAL A 268 2.92 4.62 18.28
N SER A 269 2.11 3.70 17.76
CA SER A 269 2.24 3.15 16.39
C SER A 269 1.67 4.05 15.30
N TRP A 270 2.06 3.81 14.04
CA TRP A 270 1.55 4.57 12.87
C TRP A 270 0.04 4.39 12.69
N ALA A 271 -0.48 3.18 12.93
CA ALA A 271 -1.91 2.87 12.95
C ALA A 271 -2.69 3.78 13.89
N SER A 272 -2.12 4.11 15.06
CA SER A 272 -2.75 5.02 16.03
C SER A 272 -2.75 6.49 15.58
N CYS A 273 -1.98 6.84 14.54
CA CYS A 273 -1.94 8.18 13.96
C CYS A 273 -3.03 8.38 12.88
N LEU A 274 -3.79 7.34 12.53
CA LEU A 274 -4.99 7.44 11.72
C LEU A 274 -6.22 7.68 12.61
N ALA A 275 -7.08 8.64 12.22
CA ALA A 275 -8.33 8.94 12.90
C ALA A 275 -9.46 9.19 11.89
N PHE A 276 -10.66 8.68 12.16
CA PHE A 276 -11.85 8.94 11.35
C PHE A 276 -12.68 10.07 11.97
N HIS A 277 -13.04 11.04 11.15
CA HIS A 277 -13.79 12.23 11.53
C HIS A 277 -15.18 12.23 10.89
N GLY A 278 -16.11 11.45 11.46
CA GLY A 278 -17.48 11.32 10.96
C GLY A 278 -18.29 12.62 10.94
N GLU A 279 -17.78 13.71 11.54
CA GLU A 279 -18.31 15.06 11.45
C GLU A 279 -17.93 15.82 10.16
N ASP A 280 -16.87 15.39 9.46
CA ASP A 280 -16.36 16.02 8.24
C ASP A 280 -16.90 15.33 6.98
N LYS A 281 -17.05 16.11 5.89
CA LYS A 281 -17.51 15.61 4.59
C LYS A 281 -16.37 15.13 3.69
N THR A 282 -16.64 14.12 2.87
CA THR A 282 -15.70 13.58 1.89
C THR A 282 -15.62 14.50 0.67
N HIS A 283 -14.41 14.92 0.29
CA HIS A 283 -14.19 15.82 -0.84
C HIS A 283 -13.75 15.05 -2.09
N ILE A 284 -14.47 15.25 -3.20
CA ILE A 284 -14.21 14.57 -4.47
C ILE A 284 -13.50 15.56 -5.39
N HIS A 285 -12.18 15.38 -5.55
CA HIS A 285 -11.35 16.21 -6.42
C HIS A 285 -11.28 15.57 -7.81
N ILE A 286 -11.69 16.31 -8.83
CA ILE A 286 -11.60 15.89 -10.25
C ILE A 286 -10.53 16.72 -10.94
N ILE A 287 -9.59 16.05 -11.62
CA ILE A 287 -8.41 16.67 -12.24
C ILE A 287 -8.41 16.36 -13.73
N ASP A 288 -8.51 17.38 -14.57
CA ASP A 288 -8.48 17.24 -16.02
C ASP A 288 -7.04 16.94 -16.49
N ARG A 289 -6.87 15.79 -17.13
CA ARG A 289 -5.57 15.25 -17.59
C ARG A 289 -4.98 16.02 -18.78
N ARG A 290 -5.81 16.74 -19.54
CA ARG A 290 -5.40 17.50 -20.75
C ARG A 290 -4.79 18.85 -20.35
N THR A 291 -5.40 19.50 -19.37
CA THR A 291 -5.00 20.80 -18.81
C THR A 291 -4.07 20.70 -17.59
N ARG A 292 -3.95 19.49 -17.00
CA ARG A 292 -3.20 19.18 -15.77
C ARG A 292 -3.65 20.02 -14.56
N LYS A 293 -4.95 20.25 -14.42
CA LYS A 293 -5.54 21.12 -13.39
C LYS A 293 -6.80 20.51 -12.76
N PRO A 294 -7.08 20.78 -11.48
CA PRO A 294 -8.40 20.54 -10.90
C PRO A 294 -9.49 21.28 -11.69
N VAL A 295 -10.65 20.67 -11.84
CA VAL A 295 -11.84 21.36 -12.36
C VAL A 295 -12.35 22.39 -11.34
N LEU A 296 -13.08 23.41 -11.81
CA LEU A 296 -13.53 24.51 -10.95
C LEU A 296 -14.70 24.14 -10.03
N THR A 297 -15.52 23.16 -10.43
CA THR A 297 -16.65 22.66 -9.62
C THR A 297 -16.14 21.92 -8.39
N LYS A 298 -16.72 22.23 -7.23
CA LYS A 298 -16.39 21.58 -5.95
C LYS A 298 -17.42 20.52 -5.60
N TYR A 299 -17.02 19.26 -5.70
CA TYR A 299 -17.86 18.12 -5.35
C TYR A 299 -17.58 17.63 -3.93
N HIS A 300 -18.62 17.16 -3.24
CA HIS A 300 -18.52 16.50 -1.94
C HIS A 300 -19.62 15.46 -1.76
N THR A 301 -19.43 14.58 -0.78
CA THR A 301 -20.39 13.55 -0.35
C THR A 301 -20.26 13.37 1.17
N ASP A 302 -21.19 12.62 1.75
CA ASP A 302 -21.19 12.21 3.16
C ASP A 302 -19.85 11.58 3.60
N PRO A 303 -19.54 11.57 4.91
CA PRO A 303 -18.40 10.83 5.46
C PRO A 303 -18.40 9.37 5.02
N MET A 304 -17.25 8.90 4.54
CA MET A 304 -16.98 7.48 4.24
C MET A 304 -15.48 7.21 4.25
N VAL A 305 -15.09 5.94 4.30
CA VAL A 305 -13.71 5.48 4.06
C VAL A 305 -13.69 4.56 2.85
N VAL A 306 -12.89 4.89 1.85
CA VAL A 306 -12.65 4.11 0.63
C VAL A 306 -11.22 3.58 0.68
N PHE A 307 -11.10 2.27 0.46
CA PHE A 307 -9.82 1.62 0.20
C PHE A 307 -9.63 1.41 -1.30
N HIS A 308 -10.58 0.76 -1.97
CA HIS A 308 -10.46 0.45 -3.41
C HIS A 308 -11.46 1.20 -4.29
N HIS A 309 -10.91 1.93 -5.27
CA HIS A 309 -11.63 2.28 -6.49
C HIS A 309 -11.73 1.04 -7.38
N VAL A 310 -12.88 0.86 -8.04
CA VAL A 310 -13.16 -0.29 -8.90
C VAL A 310 -12.91 0.05 -10.36
N ASN A 311 -13.48 1.18 -10.82
CA ASN A 311 -13.22 1.78 -12.12
C ASN A 311 -13.74 3.23 -12.13
N ALA A 312 -13.35 4.01 -13.13
CA ALA A 312 -13.99 5.28 -13.47
C ALA A 312 -14.13 5.40 -15.00
N TYR A 313 -15.11 6.14 -15.50
CA TYR A 313 -15.31 6.39 -16.92
C TYR A 313 -16.11 7.68 -17.20
N GLU A 314 -16.28 8.01 -18.48
CA GLU A 314 -17.02 9.18 -18.96
C GLU A 314 -18.21 8.72 -19.81
N GLU A 315 -19.39 9.32 -19.62
CA GLU A 315 -20.65 9.02 -20.34
C GLU A 315 -21.51 10.29 -20.40
N ASP A 316 -21.92 10.73 -21.59
CA ASP A 316 -22.83 11.86 -21.85
C ASP A 316 -22.59 13.13 -21.00
N GLY A 317 -21.33 13.58 -20.93
CA GLY A 317 -20.94 14.79 -20.19
C GLY A 317 -20.86 14.61 -18.67
N CYS A 318 -21.05 13.39 -18.17
CA CYS A 318 -20.84 13.01 -16.78
C CYS A 318 -19.55 12.18 -16.63
N LEU A 319 -18.97 12.23 -15.44
CA LEU A 319 -17.92 11.33 -14.97
C LEU A 319 -18.55 10.36 -13.97
N LEU A 320 -18.37 9.06 -14.21
CA LEU A 320 -18.87 7.99 -13.36
C LEU A 320 -17.68 7.30 -12.69
N PHE A 321 -17.79 7.02 -11.39
CA PHE A 321 -16.78 6.23 -10.70
C PHE A 321 -17.39 5.33 -9.64
N ASP A 322 -16.85 4.11 -9.54
CA ASP A 322 -17.31 3.09 -8.62
C ASP A 322 -16.22 2.83 -7.57
N VAL A 323 -16.61 2.80 -6.29
CA VAL A 323 -15.72 2.60 -5.13
C VAL A 323 -16.31 1.59 -4.16
N ILE A 324 -15.45 0.91 -3.41
CA ILE A 324 -15.85 0.16 -2.22
C ILE A 324 -15.63 1.05 -1.00
N ALA A 325 -16.72 1.32 -0.30
CA ALA A 325 -16.82 2.30 0.77
C ALA A 325 -17.34 1.67 2.07
N TYR A 326 -16.74 2.12 3.17
CA TYR A 326 -17.09 1.83 4.55
C TYR A 326 -17.63 3.10 5.20
N GLU A 327 -18.43 2.95 6.25
CA GLU A 327 -18.98 4.07 7.02
C GLU A 327 -17.94 4.70 7.97
N ASP A 328 -16.89 3.96 8.33
CA ASP A 328 -15.83 4.40 9.24
C ASP A 328 -14.47 3.70 8.99
N GLY A 329 -13.48 3.99 9.85
CA GLY A 329 -12.14 3.40 9.80
C GLY A 329 -11.97 2.06 10.56
N SER A 330 -13.07 1.40 10.96
CA SER A 330 -13.03 0.20 11.82
C SER A 330 -12.29 -1.00 11.22
N LEU A 331 -12.20 -1.10 9.89
CA LEU A 331 -11.52 -2.21 9.20
C LEU A 331 -10.07 -2.39 9.66
N TYR A 332 -9.33 -1.30 9.88
CA TYR A 332 -7.97 -1.36 10.42
C TYR A 332 -7.92 -1.90 11.85
N GLN A 333 -8.94 -1.62 12.67
CA GLN A 333 -8.99 -2.13 14.05
C GLN A 333 -9.22 -3.64 14.06
N LEU A 334 -9.99 -4.18 13.11
CA LEU A 334 -10.17 -5.63 12.94
C LEU A 334 -8.85 -6.34 12.57
N PHE A 335 -7.99 -5.73 11.76
CA PHE A 335 -6.71 -6.33 11.34
C PHE A 335 -5.60 -6.28 12.40
N CYS A 336 -5.85 -5.71 13.58
CA CYS A 336 -5.06 -5.99 14.77
C CYS A 336 -5.06 -7.50 15.08
N LEU A 337 -3.89 -8.11 15.24
CA LEU A 337 -3.76 -9.56 15.50
C LEU A 337 -4.45 -10.00 16.81
N ALA A 338 -4.61 -9.08 17.76
CA ALA A 338 -5.44 -9.28 18.95
C ALA A 338 -6.91 -9.59 18.62
N ASN A 339 -7.44 -9.05 17.52
CA ASN A 339 -8.82 -9.23 17.04
C ASN A 339 -8.95 -10.38 16.02
N LEU A 340 -7.86 -10.77 15.35
CA LEU A 340 -7.78 -11.92 14.43
C LEU A 340 -7.65 -13.28 15.18
N ASN A 341 -8.29 -13.38 16.34
CA ASN A 341 -8.17 -14.48 17.29
C ASN A 341 -9.29 -15.53 17.10
N LYS A 342 -9.59 -16.36 18.12
CA LYS A 342 -10.69 -17.36 18.06
C LYS A 342 -12.09 -16.73 17.93
N ASP A 343 -12.26 -15.52 18.48
CA ASP A 343 -13.50 -14.75 18.58
C ASP A 343 -13.68 -13.75 17.41
N PHE A 344 -12.80 -13.82 16.40
CA PHE A 344 -12.79 -13.01 15.17
C PHE A 344 -14.17 -12.79 14.53
N LYS A 345 -15.06 -13.79 14.59
CA LYS A 345 -16.45 -13.71 14.09
C LYS A 345 -17.30 -12.65 14.79
N GLU A 346 -17.07 -12.42 16.08
CA GLU A 346 -17.77 -11.41 16.85
C GLU A 346 -17.07 -10.05 16.69
N ASN A 347 -15.74 -10.03 16.66
CA ASN A 347 -14.96 -8.84 16.33
C ASN A 347 -15.30 -8.28 14.93
N SER A 348 -15.58 -9.15 13.95
CA SER A 348 -15.95 -8.74 12.59
C SER A 348 -17.35 -8.15 12.46
N ARG A 349 -18.20 -8.27 13.48
CA ARG A 349 -19.51 -7.60 13.56
C ARG A 349 -19.42 -6.17 14.11
N LEU A 350 -18.21 -5.74 14.46
CA LEU A 350 -17.91 -4.40 14.97
C LEU A 350 -17.21 -3.52 13.92
N THR A 351 -17.06 -4.01 12.68
CA THR A 351 -16.62 -3.15 11.56
C THR A 351 -17.81 -2.54 10.83
N SER A 352 -17.58 -1.62 9.90
CA SER A 352 -18.57 -1.32 8.86
C SER A 352 -18.55 -2.43 7.79
N MET A 353 -19.67 -2.63 7.09
CA MET A 353 -19.77 -3.53 5.93
C MET A 353 -19.28 -2.78 4.68
N PRO A 354 -18.41 -3.38 3.84
CA PRO A 354 -18.05 -2.75 2.57
C PRO A 354 -19.23 -2.66 1.62
N THR A 355 -19.42 -1.50 1.01
CA THR A 355 -20.50 -1.20 0.07
C THR A 355 -19.94 -0.71 -1.26
N LEU A 356 -20.37 -1.34 -2.37
CA LEU A 356 -20.04 -0.90 -3.72
C LEU A 356 -20.96 0.27 -4.09
N LYS A 357 -20.38 1.48 -4.13
CA LYS A 357 -21.09 2.74 -4.38
C LYS A 357 -20.66 3.34 -5.71
N ARG A 358 -21.64 3.75 -6.52
CA ARG A 358 -21.48 4.45 -7.80
C ARG A 358 -21.75 5.94 -7.62
N PHE A 359 -20.77 6.76 -7.95
CA PHE A 359 -20.89 8.21 -8.02
C PHE A 359 -20.98 8.66 -9.48
N VAL A 360 -21.79 9.69 -9.73
CA VAL A 360 -21.98 10.29 -11.05
C VAL A 360 -21.94 11.81 -10.90
N LEU A 361 -20.97 12.45 -11.55
CA LEU A 361 -20.65 13.87 -11.41
C LEU A 361 -20.80 14.57 -12.78
N PRO A 362 -21.55 15.69 -12.88
CA PRO A 362 -21.70 16.43 -14.13
C PRO A 362 -20.43 17.24 -14.44
N LEU A 363 -19.74 16.99 -15.55
CA LEU A 363 -18.50 17.71 -15.88
C LEU A 363 -18.72 19.21 -16.15
N HIS A 364 -19.95 19.58 -16.50
CA HIS A 364 -20.41 20.96 -16.62
C HIS A 364 -21.65 21.20 -15.75
N VAL A 365 -21.57 22.18 -14.86
CA VAL A 365 -22.68 22.61 -14.00
C VAL A 365 -23.24 23.92 -14.53
N ASP A 366 -24.53 23.96 -14.84
CA ASP A 366 -25.20 25.22 -15.17
C ASP A 366 -25.28 26.14 -13.94
N LYS A 367 -24.84 27.38 -14.12
CA LYS A 367 -24.91 28.43 -13.10
C LYS A 367 -26.35 28.86 -12.82
N ASN A 368 -27.28 28.68 -13.76
CA ASN A 368 -28.68 29.10 -13.63
C ASN A 368 -29.61 28.01 -13.04
N ALA A 369 -29.23 26.73 -13.09
CA ALA A 369 -29.99 25.63 -12.50
C ALA A 369 -30.39 25.88 -11.02
N GLU A 370 -31.54 25.35 -10.59
CA GLU A 370 -32.08 25.61 -9.26
C GLU A 370 -31.27 24.93 -8.14
N VAL A 371 -31.20 25.55 -6.96
CA VAL A 371 -30.56 24.95 -5.78
C VAL A 371 -31.41 23.77 -5.29
N GLY A 372 -30.78 22.62 -5.06
CA GLY A 372 -31.46 21.36 -4.74
C GLY A 372 -31.91 20.55 -5.96
N SER A 373 -31.83 21.11 -7.18
CA SER A 373 -32.06 20.33 -8.41
C SER A 373 -31.00 19.24 -8.60
N ASN A 374 -31.40 18.10 -9.16
CA ASN A 374 -30.47 17.07 -9.60
C ASN A 374 -29.89 17.45 -10.97
N LEU A 375 -28.56 17.43 -11.06
CA LEU A 375 -27.82 17.74 -12.27
C LEU A 375 -27.54 16.49 -13.14
N ILE A 376 -27.89 15.29 -12.67
CA ILE A 376 -27.73 14.03 -13.42
C ILE A 376 -29.01 13.69 -14.17
N ASN A 377 -28.91 13.65 -15.50
CA ASN A 377 -29.99 13.27 -16.42
C ASN A 377 -29.83 11.84 -16.98
N LEU A 378 -28.82 11.08 -16.54
CA LEU A 378 -28.58 9.71 -17.01
C LEU A 378 -29.67 8.77 -16.47
N THR A 379 -30.33 8.04 -17.36
CA THR A 379 -31.34 7.02 -17.00
C THR A 379 -30.73 5.67 -16.62
N SER A 380 -29.40 5.53 -16.69
CA SER A 380 -28.63 4.31 -16.43
C SER A 380 -28.25 4.11 -14.96
N THR A 381 -28.66 5.01 -14.06
CA THR A 381 -28.24 5.09 -12.65
C THR A 381 -29.31 5.76 -11.78
N THR A 382 -29.31 5.46 -10.48
CA THR A 382 -30.07 6.18 -9.44
C THR A 382 -29.25 7.24 -8.69
N ALA A 383 -27.96 7.40 -9.02
CA ALA A 383 -27.08 8.39 -8.41
C ALA A 383 -27.51 9.85 -8.73
N ARG A 384 -27.24 10.77 -7.80
CA ARG A 384 -27.69 12.17 -7.90
C ARG A 384 -26.56 13.14 -7.60
N ALA A 385 -26.57 14.30 -8.26
CA ALA A 385 -25.64 15.38 -8.02
C ALA A 385 -26.45 16.66 -7.79
N LEU A 386 -26.63 17.04 -6.52
CA LEU A 386 -27.51 18.12 -6.11
C LEU A 386 -26.74 19.44 -6.05
N LYS A 387 -27.28 20.48 -6.69
CA LYS A 387 -26.66 21.82 -6.71
C LYS A 387 -26.86 22.55 -5.37
N GLU A 388 -25.77 23.09 -4.81
CA GLU A 388 -25.82 23.93 -3.60
C GLU A 388 -25.67 25.43 -3.92
N LYS A 389 -25.97 26.28 -2.92
CA LYS A 389 -26.00 27.75 -3.05
C LYS A 389 -24.68 28.37 -3.54
N ASP A 390 -23.54 27.79 -3.17
CA ASP A 390 -22.21 28.31 -3.53
C ASP A 390 -21.69 27.80 -4.88
N GLY A 391 -22.51 27.07 -5.66
CA GLY A 391 -22.02 26.30 -6.81
C GLY A 391 -21.18 25.08 -6.43
N GLN A 392 -21.19 24.69 -5.15
CA GLN A 392 -20.81 23.34 -4.71
C GLN A 392 -21.86 22.32 -5.21
N VAL A 393 -21.46 21.05 -5.30
CA VAL A 393 -22.31 19.94 -5.71
C VAL A 393 -22.21 18.80 -4.70
N TYR A 394 -23.34 18.47 -4.07
CA TYR A 394 -23.47 17.34 -3.15
C TYR A 394 -23.84 16.08 -3.94
N CYS A 395 -22.99 15.06 -3.89
CA CYS A 395 -23.08 13.86 -4.71
C CYS A 395 -23.62 12.71 -3.88
N GLN A 396 -24.83 12.24 -4.19
CA GLN A 396 -25.44 11.08 -3.55
C GLN A 396 -25.19 9.83 -4.41
N PRO A 397 -24.48 8.81 -3.89
CA PRO A 397 -24.16 7.62 -4.67
C PRO A 397 -25.35 6.67 -4.81
N GLU A 398 -25.33 5.91 -5.90
CA GLU A 398 -26.12 4.70 -6.07
C GLU A 398 -25.43 3.53 -5.35
N LEU A 399 -26.17 2.81 -4.50
CA LEU A 399 -25.69 1.56 -3.90
C LEU A 399 -25.89 0.41 -4.90
N LEU A 400 -24.79 -0.15 -5.40
CA LEU A 400 -24.83 -1.26 -6.36
C LEU A 400 -24.82 -2.63 -5.68
N TYR A 401 -24.11 -2.77 -4.56
CA TYR A 401 -23.91 -4.07 -3.89
C TYR A 401 -23.39 -3.91 -2.45
N GLU A 402 -23.63 -4.89 -1.58
CA GLU A 402 -23.10 -4.98 -0.21
C GLU A 402 -22.24 -6.24 -0.05
N GLY A 403 -21.11 -6.14 0.67
CA GLY A 403 -20.28 -7.30 0.97
C GLY A 403 -19.38 -7.75 -0.19
N LEU A 404 -18.61 -6.82 -0.75
CA LEU A 404 -17.52 -7.08 -1.70
C LEU A 404 -16.27 -6.33 -1.26
N GLU A 405 -15.08 -6.90 -1.46
CA GLU A 405 -13.80 -6.21 -1.33
C GLU A 405 -12.74 -6.88 -2.24
N LEU A 406 -11.55 -6.31 -2.37
CA LEU A 406 -10.50 -6.71 -3.32
C LEU A 406 -11.00 -6.75 -4.78
N PRO A 407 -11.47 -5.60 -5.32
CA PRO A 407 -12.13 -5.55 -6.62
C PRO A 407 -11.15 -5.60 -7.79
N ARG A 408 -11.52 -6.38 -8.80
CA ARG A 408 -10.81 -6.50 -10.07
C ARG A 408 -11.79 -6.44 -11.24
N ILE A 409 -11.29 -5.95 -12.37
CA ILE A 409 -12.01 -5.83 -13.64
C ILE A 409 -11.14 -6.37 -14.77
N ASN A 410 -11.69 -6.55 -15.97
CA ASN A 410 -10.85 -6.59 -17.16
C ASN A 410 -10.21 -5.20 -17.36
N TYR A 411 -8.95 -5.05 -16.95
CA TYR A 411 -8.26 -3.76 -16.86
C TYR A 411 -8.02 -3.10 -18.23
N ALA A 412 -8.21 -3.81 -19.36
CA ALA A 412 -8.28 -3.18 -20.69
C ALA A 412 -9.46 -2.18 -20.83
N HIS A 413 -10.44 -2.27 -19.92
CA HIS A 413 -11.57 -1.37 -19.75
C HIS A 413 -11.43 -0.45 -18.52
N ASN A 414 -10.26 -0.39 -17.87
CA ASN A 414 -9.99 0.69 -16.92
C ASN A 414 -10.11 2.04 -17.64
N GLY A 415 -10.85 2.97 -17.07
CA GLY A 415 -11.07 4.30 -17.64
C GLY A 415 -12.22 4.36 -18.66
N LYS A 416 -12.95 3.26 -18.89
CA LYS A 416 -13.96 3.10 -19.95
C LYS A 416 -15.25 2.47 -19.40
N PRO A 417 -16.40 2.66 -20.07
CA PRO A 417 -17.63 1.95 -19.74
C PRO A 417 -17.41 0.43 -19.64
N TYR A 418 -17.92 -0.15 -18.55
CA TYR A 418 -17.67 -1.55 -18.19
C TYR A 418 -18.89 -2.17 -17.51
N ARG A 419 -18.92 -3.51 -17.43
CA ARG A 419 -20.13 -4.27 -17.05
C ARG A 419 -19.95 -5.19 -15.83
N TYR A 420 -18.72 -5.51 -15.46
CA TYR A 420 -18.42 -6.62 -14.55
C TYR A 420 -17.34 -6.26 -13.54
N VAL A 421 -17.58 -6.65 -12.28
CA VAL A 421 -16.64 -6.56 -11.15
C VAL A 421 -16.46 -7.96 -10.60
N PHE A 422 -15.22 -8.42 -10.55
CA PHE A 422 -14.81 -9.64 -9.86
C PHE A 422 -14.26 -9.23 -8.49
N ALA A 423 -14.81 -9.74 -7.40
CA ALA A 423 -14.38 -9.34 -6.05
C ALA A 423 -14.45 -10.50 -5.05
N ALA A 424 -13.68 -10.41 -3.97
CA ALA A 424 -13.83 -11.29 -2.82
C ALA A 424 -15.13 -10.93 -2.08
N GLY A 425 -15.99 -11.92 -1.85
CA GLY A 425 -17.29 -11.71 -1.23
C GLY A 425 -17.20 -11.71 0.29
N VAL A 426 -17.51 -10.55 0.88
CA VAL A 426 -17.58 -10.33 2.32
C VAL A 426 -18.99 -10.61 2.81
N GLN A 427 -19.14 -11.44 3.85
CA GLN A 427 -20.45 -11.68 4.46
C GLN A 427 -20.39 -11.60 5.98
N TRP A 428 -21.46 -11.06 6.55
CA TRP A 428 -21.76 -11.19 7.97
C TRP A 428 -22.80 -12.28 8.15
N SER A 429 -22.62 -13.14 9.15
CA SER A 429 -23.41 -14.35 9.30
C SER A 429 -23.53 -14.79 10.77
N PRO A 430 -24.55 -15.59 11.13
CA PRO A 430 -24.55 -16.34 12.38
C PRO A 430 -23.49 -17.47 12.40
N ARG A 431 -22.98 -17.87 11.22
CA ARG A 431 -21.72 -18.61 11.01
C ARG A 431 -20.57 -17.61 10.75
N PRO A 432 -19.28 -18.00 10.77
CA PRO A 432 -18.16 -17.06 10.52
C PRO A 432 -18.08 -16.61 9.04
N LEU A 433 -16.90 -16.09 8.65
CA LEU A 433 -16.31 -16.03 7.29
C LEU A 433 -16.39 -14.63 6.62
N ILE A 434 -15.29 -13.86 6.71
CA ILE A 434 -15.14 -12.54 6.07
C ILE A 434 -14.78 -12.67 4.57
N TYR A 435 -14.17 -13.78 4.16
CA TYR A 435 -13.89 -14.05 2.75
C TYR A 435 -14.15 -15.52 2.50
N ASP A 436 -15.28 -15.83 1.86
CA ASP A 436 -15.74 -17.20 1.58
C ASP A 436 -16.25 -17.39 0.15
N ALA A 437 -16.16 -16.32 -0.65
CA ALA A 437 -16.74 -16.26 -1.97
C ALA A 437 -15.84 -15.48 -2.93
N ILE A 438 -15.87 -15.85 -4.20
CA ILE A 438 -15.57 -14.93 -5.30
C ILE A 438 -16.91 -14.58 -5.94
N ARG A 439 -17.14 -13.31 -6.27
CA ARG A 439 -18.43 -12.82 -6.78
C ARG A 439 -18.32 -12.02 -8.07
N LEU A 440 -19.40 -12.05 -8.85
CA LEU A 440 -19.62 -11.22 -10.04
C LEU A 440 -20.80 -10.25 -9.81
N ALA A 441 -20.51 -9.01 -9.44
CA ALA A 441 -21.51 -8.10 -8.85
C ALA A 441 -22.80 -7.94 -9.68
N LYS A 442 -22.70 -7.79 -11.02
CA LYS A 442 -23.85 -7.51 -11.90
C LYS A 442 -24.72 -8.73 -12.25
N SER A 443 -24.29 -9.95 -11.90
CA SER A 443 -25.07 -11.19 -12.11
C SER A 443 -25.24 -12.03 -10.84
N SER A 444 -24.71 -11.57 -9.70
CA SER A 444 -24.69 -12.26 -8.41
C SER A 444 -24.12 -13.69 -8.44
N LEU A 445 -23.40 -14.07 -9.50
CA LEU A 445 -22.70 -15.36 -9.55
C LEU A 445 -21.66 -15.41 -8.43
N THR A 446 -21.56 -16.58 -7.79
CA THR A 446 -20.73 -16.80 -6.61
C THR A 446 -20.10 -18.19 -6.68
N TRP A 447 -18.77 -18.27 -6.66
CA TRP A 447 -18.05 -19.50 -6.29
C TRP A 447 -17.80 -19.48 -4.78
N LYS A 448 -17.96 -20.63 -4.11
CA LYS A 448 -17.63 -20.84 -2.69
C LYS A 448 -17.39 -22.33 -2.42
N GLU A 449 -16.58 -22.65 -1.42
CA GLU A 449 -16.40 -24.01 -0.91
C GLU A 449 -16.27 -23.98 0.62
N GLU A 450 -16.81 -24.97 1.33
CA GLU A 450 -16.81 -24.97 2.80
C GLU A 450 -15.38 -25.00 3.37
N ASN A 451 -15.13 -24.15 4.37
CA ASN A 451 -13.82 -23.90 4.99
C ASN A 451 -12.74 -23.34 4.04
N CYS A 452 -13.09 -22.75 2.88
CA CYS A 452 -12.13 -22.30 1.88
C CYS A 452 -12.19 -20.77 1.65
N TRP A 453 -11.08 -20.11 1.97
CA TRP A 453 -10.94 -18.65 1.96
C TRP A 453 -10.22 -18.19 0.69
N PRO A 454 -10.91 -17.52 -0.26
CA PRO A 454 -10.31 -17.03 -1.51
C PRO A 454 -9.55 -15.72 -1.32
N ALA A 455 -8.37 -15.64 -1.90
CA ALA A 455 -7.65 -14.39 -2.16
C ALA A 455 -8.30 -13.55 -3.28
N GLU A 456 -7.76 -12.34 -3.51
CA GLU A 456 -8.11 -11.45 -4.62
C GLU A 456 -8.30 -12.20 -5.97
N PRO A 457 -9.42 -11.98 -6.69
CA PRO A 457 -9.71 -12.66 -7.95
C PRO A 457 -9.03 -11.99 -9.15
N LEU A 458 -7.87 -12.51 -9.54
CA LEU A 458 -7.11 -12.02 -10.69
C LEU A 458 -7.79 -12.42 -12.01
N PHE A 459 -8.50 -11.49 -12.65
CA PHE A 459 -8.98 -11.67 -14.02
C PHE A 459 -7.81 -11.72 -15.02
N VAL A 460 -7.83 -12.70 -15.92
CA VAL A 460 -6.89 -12.83 -17.04
C VAL A 460 -7.70 -13.02 -18.34
N PRO A 461 -7.61 -12.11 -19.32
CA PRO A 461 -8.35 -12.22 -20.57
C PRO A 461 -7.85 -13.39 -21.44
N THR A 462 -8.74 -13.97 -22.23
CA THR A 462 -8.35 -14.87 -23.33
C THR A 462 -7.51 -14.09 -24.36
N PRO A 463 -6.46 -14.67 -24.97
CA PRO A 463 -5.70 -14.00 -26.02
C PRO A 463 -6.60 -13.58 -27.20
N GLY A 464 -6.61 -12.27 -27.51
CA GLY A 464 -7.48 -11.70 -28.54
C GLY A 464 -8.93 -11.44 -28.11
N ALA A 465 -9.27 -11.60 -26.82
CA ALA A 465 -10.59 -11.30 -26.27
C ALA A 465 -11.09 -9.89 -26.64
N LYS A 466 -12.36 -9.81 -27.03
CA LYS A 466 -13.06 -8.54 -27.33
C LYS A 466 -14.16 -8.19 -26.32
N ASP A 467 -14.61 -9.18 -25.56
CA ASP A 467 -15.65 -9.04 -24.55
C ASP A 467 -15.06 -8.83 -23.15
N TYR A 468 -15.72 -8.00 -22.34
CA TYR A 468 -15.34 -7.61 -20.98
C TYR A 468 -15.14 -8.78 -20.00
N TYR A 469 -15.57 -9.99 -20.37
CA TYR A 469 -15.71 -11.20 -19.56
C TYR A 469 -15.18 -12.45 -20.26
N ASP A 470 -14.54 -12.31 -21.44
CA ASP A 470 -13.88 -13.40 -22.14
C ASP A 470 -12.47 -13.61 -21.54
N GLY A 471 -12.37 -14.63 -20.68
CA GLY A 471 -11.18 -14.92 -19.90
C GLY A 471 -11.50 -15.81 -18.69
N ILE A 472 -10.55 -15.84 -17.77
CA ILE A 472 -10.61 -16.64 -16.54
C ILE A 472 -10.39 -15.77 -15.30
N ILE A 473 -10.68 -16.34 -14.14
CA ILE A 473 -10.30 -15.77 -12.83
C ILE A 473 -9.36 -16.76 -12.14
N LEU A 474 -8.24 -16.24 -11.65
CA LEU A 474 -7.29 -16.97 -10.81
C LEU A 474 -7.38 -16.45 -9.37
N SER A 475 -7.49 -17.36 -8.39
CA SER A 475 -7.43 -16.99 -6.97
C SER A 475 -6.71 -18.08 -6.17
N ALA A 476 -5.89 -17.67 -5.20
CA ALA A 476 -5.25 -18.57 -4.26
C ALA A 476 -6.19 -18.85 -3.08
N ILE A 477 -6.55 -20.11 -2.89
CA ILE A 477 -7.47 -20.59 -1.86
C ILE A 477 -6.68 -21.22 -0.72
N VAL A 478 -6.96 -20.81 0.51
CA VAL A 478 -6.46 -21.46 1.74
C VAL A 478 -7.63 -22.05 2.51
N SER A 479 -7.44 -23.24 3.09
CA SER A 479 -8.46 -23.84 3.94
C SER A 479 -8.18 -23.71 5.44
N THR A 480 -9.24 -23.62 6.23
CA THR A 480 -9.21 -23.90 7.68
C THR A 480 -9.34 -25.39 8.01
N ASP A 481 -9.70 -26.24 7.05
CA ASP A 481 -9.74 -27.69 7.19
C ASP A 481 -8.33 -28.28 6.95
N PRO A 482 -7.70 -28.96 7.94
CA PRO A 482 -6.38 -29.54 7.77
C PRO A 482 -6.31 -30.70 6.77
N GLN A 483 -7.45 -31.24 6.32
CA GLN A 483 -7.51 -32.24 5.23
C GLN A 483 -7.52 -31.62 3.83
N LYS A 484 -7.67 -30.29 3.71
CA LYS A 484 -7.71 -29.57 2.44
C LYS A 484 -6.42 -28.79 2.19
N SER A 485 -5.52 -29.37 1.38
CA SER A 485 -4.35 -28.67 0.85
C SER A 485 -4.75 -27.36 0.17
N PRO A 486 -4.04 -26.23 0.39
CA PRO A 486 -4.27 -24.99 -0.36
C PRO A 486 -4.12 -25.19 -1.87
N PHE A 487 -4.76 -24.34 -2.67
CA PHE A 487 -4.77 -24.50 -4.14
C PHE A 487 -4.91 -23.18 -4.90
N LEU A 488 -4.41 -23.15 -6.14
CA LEU A 488 -4.81 -22.15 -7.13
C LEU A 488 -6.12 -22.61 -7.80
N LEU A 489 -7.17 -21.80 -7.71
CA LEU A 489 -8.45 -21.98 -8.37
C LEU A 489 -8.43 -21.30 -9.74
N VAL A 490 -9.01 -21.97 -10.74
CA VAL A 490 -9.23 -21.42 -12.09
C VAL A 490 -10.74 -21.46 -12.41
N LEU A 491 -11.37 -20.29 -12.49
CA LEU A 491 -12.77 -20.15 -12.90
C LEU A 491 -12.89 -19.62 -14.33
N ASP A 492 -13.94 -20.02 -15.04
CA ASP A 492 -14.45 -19.30 -16.20
C ASP A 492 -15.07 -17.95 -15.74
N ALA A 493 -14.64 -16.83 -16.34
CA ALA A 493 -15.07 -15.51 -15.90
C ALA A 493 -16.51 -15.14 -16.29
N ARG A 494 -17.14 -15.88 -17.20
CA ARG A 494 -18.51 -15.69 -17.70
C ARG A 494 -19.53 -16.49 -16.89
N THR A 495 -19.21 -17.74 -16.57
CA THR A 495 -20.12 -18.70 -15.91
C THR A 495 -19.83 -18.90 -14.44
N PHE A 496 -18.63 -18.52 -13.96
CA PHE A 496 -18.11 -18.83 -12.62
C PHE A 496 -17.94 -20.33 -12.32
N THR A 497 -18.00 -21.19 -13.34
CA THR A 497 -17.71 -22.63 -13.19
C THR A 497 -16.22 -22.86 -13.04
N GLU A 498 -15.83 -23.76 -12.14
CA GLU A 498 -14.44 -24.19 -11.98
C GLU A 498 -13.96 -24.99 -13.20
N LEU A 499 -12.89 -24.53 -13.84
CA LEU A 499 -12.24 -25.19 -14.97
C LEU A 499 -11.12 -26.13 -14.53
N ALA A 500 -10.37 -25.72 -13.49
CA ALA A 500 -9.30 -26.48 -12.88
C ALA A 500 -8.98 -25.99 -11.46
N ARG A 501 -8.31 -26.85 -10.67
CA ARG A 501 -7.60 -26.44 -9.47
C ARG A 501 -6.21 -27.09 -9.39
N ALA A 502 -5.24 -26.36 -8.88
CA ALA A 502 -3.86 -26.83 -8.69
C ALA A 502 -3.50 -26.83 -7.20
N SER A 503 -3.60 -27.99 -6.55
CA SER A 503 -3.40 -28.17 -5.11
C SER A 503 -1.93 -28.38 -4.74
N ILE A 504 -1.49 -27.77 -3.65
CA ILE A 504 -0.08 -27.72 -3.21
C ILE A 504 0.08 -28.17 -1.76
N ASP A 505 1.02 -29.09 -1.52
CA ASP A 505 1.33 -29.61 -0.19
C ASP A 505 2.29 -28.68 0.58
N VAL A 506 1.78 -27.50 0.93
CA VAL A 506 2.50 -26.46 1.66
C VAL A 506 1.53 -25.70 2.57
N GLU A 507 2.03 -25.13 3.67
CA GLU A 507 1.26 -24.10 4.37
C GLU A 507 1.24 -22.78 3.58
N MET A 508 0.05 -22.17 3.47
CA MET A 508 -0.20 -20.87 2.85
C MET A 508 -1.02 -19.97 3.80
N HIS A 509 -1.10 -18.67 3.51
CA HIS A 509 -1.92 -17.65 4.19
C HIS A 509 -2.98 -17.09 3.21
N LEU A 510 -3.94 -16.29 3.69
CA LEU A 510 -4.85 -15.53 2.81
C LEU A 510 -4.10 -14.34 2.19
N ASP A 511 -4.15 -14.15 0.86
CA ASP A 511 -3.38 -13.09 0.16
C ASP A 511 -4.10 -11.74 0.17
N ILE A 512 -3.39 -10.66 -0.17
CA ILE A 512 -3.99 -9.32 -0.30
C ILE A 512 -4.11 -8.91 -1.77
N HIS A 513 -2.99 -8.83 -2.51
CA HIS A 513 -2.98 -8.41 -3.92
C HIS A 513 -2.01 -9.19 -4.81
N GLY A 514 -2.42 -9.38 -6.06
CA GLY A 514 -1.62 -10.07 -7.06
C GLY A 514 -1.58 -9.40 -8.43
N LEU A 515 -0.65 -9.91 -9.24
CA LEU A 515 -0.47 -9.55 -10.65
C LEU A 515 -0.18 -10.81 -11.47
N PHE A 516 -0.94 -11.04 -12.53
CA PHE A 516 -0.60 -12.04 -13.53
C PHE A 516 0.41 -11.47 -14.53
N ILE A 517 1.55 -12.16 -14.68
CA ILE A 517 2.61 -11.82 -15.63
C ILE A 517 2.65 -12.89 -16.73
N PRO A 518 2.18 -12.60 -17.96
CA PRO A 518 2.29 -13.53 -19.09
C PRO A 518 3.74 -13.69 -19.55
N ASP A 519 4.04 -14.78 -20.26
CA ASP A 519 5.35 -14.98 -20.91
C ASP A 519 5.56 -14.13 -22.15
N GLU A 520 4.48 -13.82 -22.88
CA GLU A 520 4.50 -13.01 -24.09
C GLU A 520 4.87 -11.55 -23.73
N GLY A 521 6.17 -11.29 -23.76
CA GLY A 521 6.80 -10.05 -23.29
C GLY A 521 8.17 -10.24 -22.63
N TRP A 522 8.61 -11.47 -22.34
CA TRP A 522 9.90 -11.75 -21.71
C TRP A 522 10.92 -12.36 -22.69
N ASP A 523 11.91 -11.57 -23.10
CA ASP A 523 13.02 -12.03 -23.94
C ASP A 523 14.06 -12.78 -23.08
N LEU A 524 13.86 -14.10 -22.94
CA LEU A 524 14.58 -15.00 -22.04
C LEU A 524 16.12 -14.92 -22.14
N GLY A 525 16.68 -14.50 -23.28
CA GLY A 525 18.13 -14.44 -23.49
C GLY A 525 18.85 -13.24 -22.87
N LYS A 526 18.14 -12.22 -22.37
CA LYS A 526 18.76 -10.91 -22.03
C LYS A 526 19.05 -10.67 -20.56
N GLN A 527 18.52 -11.47 -19.63
CA GLN A 527 18.88 -11.38 -18.22
C GLN A 527 19.85 -12.50 -17.83
N ALA A 528 21.14 -12.25 -18.08
CA ALA A 528 22.20 -13.06 -17.49
C ALA A 528 22.07 -13.04 -15.95
N PRO A 529 22.32 -14.16 -15.25
CA PRO A 529 22.15 -14.22 -13.80
C PRO A 529 23.12 -13.26 -13.11
N SER A 530 22.58 -12.14 -12.61
CA SER A 530 23.30 -11.24 -11.71
C SER A 530 23.70 -12.05 -10.47
N ARG A 531 25.00 -12.31 -10.32
CA ARG A 531 25.53 -13.12 -9.21
C ARG A 531 24.98 -12.63 -7.87
N GLU A 532 24.17 -13.45 -7.20
CA GLU A 532 23.80 -13.20 -5.80
C GLU A 532 25.12 -13.06 -5.02
N ALA A 533 25.32 -11.92 -4.35
CA ALA A 533 26.49 -11.72 -3.51
C ALA A 533 26.36 -12.69 -2.31
N PRO A 534 27.29 -13.66 -2.12
CA PRO A 534 27.12 -14.67 -1.10
C PRO A 534 27.13 -14.01 0.28
N ALA A 535 26.11 -14.30 1.09
CA ALA A 535 26.07 -13.89 2.48
C ALA A 535 27.36 -14.37 3.18
N ARG A 536 28.10 -13.45 3.81
CA ARG A 536 29.34 -13.79 4.51
C ARG A 536 29.01 -14.62 5.74
N ALA A 537 29.14 -15.94 5.63
CA ALA A 537 29.10 -16.83 6.77
C ALA A 537 30.13 -16.38 7.81
N ALA A 538 29.67 -16.12 9.03
CA ALA A 538 30.53 -15.65 10.12
C ALA A 538 31.42 -16.78 10.63
N ALA A 539 32.61 -16.92 10.03
CA ALA A 539 33.64 -17.83 10.51
C ALA A 539 34.09 -17.40 11.92
N GLY A 540 33.70 -18.17 12.93
CA GLY A 540 33.94 -17.84 14.33
C GLY A 540 35.43 -17.70 14.66
N ARG A 541 35.77 -16.67 15.43
CA ARG A 541 37.07 -16.56 16.11
C ARG A 541 36.82 -16.53 17.61
N ALA A 542 37.54 -17.37 18.35
CA ALA A 542 37.43 -17.45 19.79
C ALA A 542 37.91 -16.14 20.46
N ALA A 543 37.28 -15.78 21.57
CA ALA A 543 37.69 -14.62 22.36
C ALA A 543 38.93 -14.96 23.20
N PRO A 544 40.00 -14.14 23.17
CA PRO A 544 41.04 -14.20 24.19
C PRO A 544 40.53 -13.62 25.51
N ARG A 545 40.94 -14.21 26.63
CA ARG A 545 40.83 -13.59 27.97
C ARG A 545 42.09 -12.76 28.27
N PRO A 546 42.01 -11.77 29.17
CA PRO A 546 43.02 -10.74 29.31
C PRO A 546 44.19 -11.18 30.18
N ASP A 547 45.36 -10.55 29.99
CA ASP A 547 46.37 -10.43 31.03
C ASP A 547 47.29 -9.21 30.80
N SER A 548 47.88 -8.71 31.89
CA SER A 548 48.91 -7.64 31.97
C SER A 548 48.60 -6.24 31.38
N LEU A 549 48.81 -5.20 32.21
CA LEU A 549 49.09 -3.84 31.73
C LEU A 549 50.53 -3.76 31.23
N GLU A 550 50.82 -2.85 30.31
CA GLU A 550 52.00 -2.01 30.47
C GLU A 550 51.77 -0.59 29.90
N VAL A 551 52.53 0.37 30.41
CA VAL A 551 52.37 1.81 30.14
C VAL A 551 53.53 2.31 29.28
N LEU A 552 53.25 3.11 28.26
CA LEU A 552 54.27 3.90 27.57
C LEU A 552 53.87 5.38 27.54
N VAL A 553 54.87 6.25 27.61
CA VAL A 553 54.76 7.69 27.88
C VAL A 553 55.54 8.49 26.83
N LEU A 554 55.27 9.80 26.79
CA LEU A 554 55.93 10.85 25.98
C LEU A 554 55.35 11.04 24.55
N GLY A 555 55.18 12.28 24.07
CA GLY A 555 55.52 13.56 24.69
C GLY A 555 54.86 14.79 24.06
N ASN A 556 55.17 15.96 24.64
CA ASN A 556 54.55 17.25 24.31
C ASN A 556 55.01 17.84 22.96
N SER A 557 54.10 18.55 22.29
CA SER A 557 54.46 19.79 21.57
C SER A 557 53.28 20.77 21.60
N SER A 558 53.56 22.06 21.78
CA SER A 558 52.57 23.13 21.91
C SER A 558 52.74 24.18 20.81
N ALA A 559 51.65 24.82 20.41
CA ALA A 559 51.65 26.04 19.62
C ALA A 559 50.45 26.92 20.00
N GLN A 560 50.65 28.23 20.04
CA GLN A 560 49.64 29.22 20.44
C GLN A 560 49.01 29.88 19.21
N LEU A 561 47.81 30.45 19.37
CA LEU A 561 47.28 31.49 18.49
C LEU A 561 46.91 32.72 19.31
N THR A 562 47.30 33.89 18.82
CA THR A 562 47.15 35.21 19.45
C THR A 562 45.97 36.00 18.86
N ALA A 563 45.63 37.14 19.46
CA ALA A 563 44.35 37.83 19.21
C ALA A 563 44.45 39.32 18.86
N GLY A 564 43.45 39.80 18.10
CA GLY A 564 43.09 41.22 17.91
C GLY A 564 43.68 41.91 16.67
N PRO A 565 43.24 43.15 16.33
CA PRO A 565 42.13 43.93 16.91
C PRO A 565 41.09 44.42 15.86
N VAL A 566 40.12 45.26 16.27
CA VAL A 566 39.06 45.85 15.42
C VAL A 566 39.04 47.39 15.54
N PRO A 567 38.90 48.11 14.42
CA PRO A 567 37.96 49.24 14.33
C PRO A 567 37.22 49.32 12.96
N GLY A 568 36.08 49.99 12.79
CA GLY A 568 35.20 50.64 13.76
C GLY A 568 34.05 51.47 13.12
N GLN A 569 32.93 51.61 13.84
CA GLN A 569 31.83 52.59 13.76
C GLN A 569 31.04 52.87 12.45
N GLY A 570 29.70 52.94 12.62
CA GLY A 570 28.71 53.49 11.67
C GLY A 570 27.29 53.18 12.18
N GLN A 571 26.49 54.20 12.54
CA GLN A 571 25.12 54.04 13.09
C GLN A 571 24.05 54.42 12.06
N GLU A 572 22.88 53.75 12.10
CA GLU A 572 21.62 54.41 12.49
C GLU A 572 20.46 53.42 12.77
N SER A 573 19.34 53.97 13.22
CA SER A 573 18.09 53.41 13.76
C SER A 573 17.55 52.04 13.29
N GLY A 574 17.04 51.26 14.25
CA GLY A 574 15.98 50.24 14.05
C GLY A 574 14.60 50.80 14.42
N PRO A 575 13.65 50.04 15.02
CA PRO A 575 13.59 48.58 15.25
C PRO A 575 12.52 47.94 14.30
N SER A 576 12.02 46.70 14.40
CA SER A 576 12.16 45.56 15.34
C SER A 576 12.07 44.24 14.54
N PHE A 577 12.09 43.00 15.06
CA PHE A 577 12.17 42.40 16.40
C PHE A 577 12.88 41.03 16.28
N HIS A 578 13.33 40.43 17.38
CA HIS A 578 13.68 39.01 17.47
C HIS A 578 13.32 38.46 18.86
N PHE A 579 12.88 37.21 18.95
CA PHE A 579 12.70 36.48 20.20
C PHE A 579 13.33 35.09 20.08
N ALA A 580 14.31 34.82 20.93
CA ALA A 580 14.89 33.49 21.15
C ALA A 580 14.84 33.21 22.65
N PHE A 581 14.39 32.01 23.04
CA PHE A 581 14.32 31.61 24.45
C PHE A 581 14.91 30.21 24.67
N ILE A 582 16.14 30.24 25.20
CA ILE A 582 16.70 29.42 26.28
C ILE A 582 16.01 28.07 26.58
N LEU A 583 16.79 27.00 26.44
CA LEU A 583 16.56 25.71 27.11
C LEU A 583 17.12 25.75 28.54
N SER A 584 16.32 25.40 29.56
CA SER A 584 16.83 24.65 30.72
C SER A 584 15.73 24.11 31.67
N ALA A 585 16.13 23.13 32.49
CA ALA A 585 15.54 22.69 33.76
C ALA A 585 14.07 22.20 33.83
N ALA A 586 13.90 20.87 33.85
CA ALA A 586 12.93 20.18 34.71
C ALA A 586 13.36 18.71 34.93
N ALA A 587 13.97 18.41 36.09
CA ALA A 587 14.29 17.05 36.55
C ALA A 587 14.47 17.04 38.08
N LEU A 588 14.21 15.88 38.72
CA LEU A 588 14.03 15.70 40.18
C LEU A 588 12.71 16.34 40.67
N SER A 589 11.93 15.70 41.54
CA SER A 589 12.31 14.78 42.63
C SER A 589 11.80 13.34 42.52
N GLN A 590 12.51 12.44 43.22
CA GLN A 590 11.94 11.26 43.86
C GLN A 590 11.94 11.51 45.38
N GLY A 591 11.02 10.88 46.10
CA GLY A 591 10.99 10.85 47.56
C GLY A 591 9.91 9.87 48.01
N LEU A 592 10.30 8.79 48.69
CA LEU A 592 9.36 7.95 49.43
C LEU A 592 9.17 8.57 50.82
N GLU A 593 8.00 8.37 51.39
CA GLU A 593 7.88 8.19 52.84
C GLU A 593 6.75 7.18 53.13
N THR A 594 6.86 6.48 54.26
CA THR A 594 6.06 5.29 54.56
C THR A 594 5.61 5.26 56.02
N GLU A 595 4.31 5.11 56.22
CA GLU A 595 3.68 4.57 57.43
C GLU A 595 2.71 3.47 56.95
N THR A 596 2.70 2.24 57.47
CA THR A 596 3.46 1.62 58.57
C THR A 596 3.94 0.22 58.19
#